data_AF-T1WE88-F1
#
_entry.id   AF-T1WE88-F1
#
_cell.length_a   1.000
_cell.length_b   1.000
_cell.length_c   1.000
_cell.angle_alpha   90.00
_cell.angle_beta   90.00
_cell.angle_gamma   90.00
#
_symmetry.space_group_name_H-M   'P 1'
#
loop_
_entity.id
_entity.type
_entity.pdbx_description
1 polymer ?
#
loop_
_entity_poly.entity_id
_entity_poly.type
_entity_poly.pdbx_seq_one_letter_code
_entity_poly.pdbx_strand_id
1 'polypeptide(L)'
;GPACSDVIPKVTFCLLYITGGSPSPSDACCNGIKTVASTVKDKNDAVLVCNCLKEKLVDLQYQPSLIASLSDKCSVSFKLPAISKATDCSKVNPPYFMMSTNKAILRN
;
A
#
# COMPACT_ATOMS: atom_id res chain seq x y z
N GLY A 1 2.29 -8.58 -11.66
CA GLY A 1 1.87 -7.66 -10.60
C GLY A 1 2.37 -6.25 -10.86
N PRO A 2 1.99 -5.28 -10.02
CA PRO A 2 2.35 -3.87 -10.15
C PRO A 2 3.86 -3.67 -10.21
N ALA A 3 4.33 -2.84 -11.14
CA ALA A 3 5.73 -2.45 -11.21
C ALA A 3 6.02 -1.28 -10.26
N CYS A 4 7.20 -1.27 -9.63
CA CYS A 4 7.56 -0.19 -8.71
C CYS A 4 7.67 1.17 -9.43
N SER A 5 8.04 1.17 -10.71
CA SER A 5 8.04 2.36 -11.57
C SER A 5 6.66 3.00 -11.73
N ASP A 6 5.58 2.23 -11.59
CA ASP A 6 4.21 2.73 -11.69
C ASP A 6 3.66 3.16 -10.33
N VAL A 7 4.10 2.50 -9.25
CA VAL A 7 3.67 2.77 -7.87
C VAL A 7 4.25 4.09 -7.35
N ILE A 8 5.57 4.30 -7.50
CA ILE A 8 6.26 5.43 -6.87
C ILE A 8 5.73 6.80 -7.32
N PRO A 9 5.53 7.07 -8.63
CA PRO A 9 5.01 8.37 -9.07
C PRO A 9 3.66 8.72 -8.44
N LYS A 10 2.84 7.71 -8.10
CA LYS A 10 1.53 7.92 -7.45
C LYS A 10 1.66 8.26 -5.98
N VAL A 11 2.68 7.74 -5.30
CA VAL A 11 2.94 8.00 -3.88
C VAL A 11 3.76 9.28 -3.67
N THR A 12 4.49 9.77 -4.67
CA THR A 12 5.21 11.06 -4.58
C THR A 12 4.29 12.22 -4.20
N PHE A 13 3.03 12.23 -4.67
CA PHE A 13 2.06 13.26 -4.29
C PHE A 13 1.67 13.24 -2.80
N CYS A 14 1.98 12.15 -2.10
CA CYS A 14 1.70 11.98 -0.67
C CYS A 14 2.85 12.39 0.24
N LEU A 15 4.02 12.78 -0.31
CA LEU A 15 5.23 13.05 0.48
C LEU A 15 4.98 14.07 1.59
N LEU A 16 4.36 15.21 1.27
CA LEU A 16 4.08 16.27 2.26
C LEU A 16 3.21 15.76 3.43
N TYR A 17 2.28 14.84 3.17
CA TYR A 17 1.45 14.24 4.21
C TYR A 17 2.25 13.22 5.03
N ILE A 18 2.93 12.25 4.40
CA ILE A 18 3.59 11.16 5.13
C ILE A 18 4.84 11.61 5.92
N THR A 19 5.41 12.78 5.60
CA THR A 19 6.45 13.41 6.41
C THR A 19 5.90 14.29 7.54
N GLY A 20 4.58 14.47 7.63
CA GLY A 20 3.92 15.29 8.64
C GLY A 20 3.88 16.79 8.31
N GLY A 21 4.23 17.19 7.08
CA GLY A 21 4.14 18.57 6.61
C GLY A 21 2.72 19.03 6.26
N SER A 22 1.74 18.13 6.24
CA SER A 22 0.32 18.44 6.06
C SER A 22 -0.55 17.58 6.99
N PRO A 23 -1.64 18.12 7.58
CA PRO A 23 -2.56 17.35 8.41
C PRO A 23 -3.45 16.38 7.61
N SER A 24 -3.54 16.55 6.29
CA SER A 24 -4.34 15.71 5.40
C SER A 24 -3.63 15.44 4.07
N PRO A 25 -3.91 14.29 3.42
CA PRO A 25 -3.47 14.03 2.05
C PRO A 25 -4.18 14.99 1.08
N SER A 26 -3.48 15.40 0.04
CA SER A 26 -4.07 16.15 -1.08
C SER A 26 -4.94 15.26 -1.95
N ASP A 27 -5.79 15.86 -2.79
CA ASP A 27 -6.57 15.11 -3.79
C ASP A 27 -5.67 14.34 -4.76
N ALA A 28 -4.53 14.92 -5.15
CA ALA A 28 -3.54 14.26 -5.99
C ALA A 28 -2.94 13.02 -5.31
N CYS A 29 -2.63 13.12 -4.01
CA CYS A 29 -2.21 11.97 -3.21
C CYS A 29 -3.29 10.89 -3.20
N CYS A 30 -4.53 11.24 -2.86
CA CYS A 30 -5.60 10.26 -2.77
C CYS A 30 -5.94 9.61 -4.11
N ASN A 31 -5.88 10.35 -5.22
CA ASN A 31 -6.02 9.79 -6.56
C ASN A 31 -4.89 8.80 -6.87
N GLY A 32 -3.65 9.13 -6.49
CA GLY A 32 -2.52 8.22 -6.58
C GLY A 32 -2.73 6.92 -5.81
N ILE A 33 -3.16 7.02 -4.54
CA ILE A 33 -3.44 5.83 -3.69
C ILE A 33 -4.58 4.99 -4.25
N LYS A 34 -5.64 5.60 -4.79
CA LYS A 34 -6.73 4.89 -5.49
C LYS A 34 -6.21 4.15 -6.72
N THR A 35 -5.34 4.78 -7.52
CA THR A 35 -4.70 4.11 -8.67
C THR A 35 -3.87 2.91 -8.21
N VAL A 36 -3.00 3.08 -7.22
CA VAL A 36 -2.19 1.96 -6.69
C VAL A 36 -3.09 0.83 -6.21
N ALA A 37 -4.13 1.13 -5.44
CA ALA A 37 -5.06 0.12 -4.95
C ALA A 37 -5.80 -0.63 -6.08
N SER A 38 -6.15 0.05 -7.17
CA SER A 38 -6.78 -0.61 -8.33
C SER A 38 -5.87 -1.63 -9.03
N THR A 39 -4.55 -1.53 -8.83
CA THR A 39 -3.57 -2.48 -9.38
C THR A 39 -3.35 -3.70 -8.49
N VAL A 40 -3.78 -3.65 -7.23
CA VAL A 40 -3.61 -4.74 -6.26
C VAL A 40 -4.77 -5.72 -6.41
N LYS A 41 -4.54 -6.81 -7.15
CA LYS A 41 -5.58 -7.81 -7.42
C LYS A 41 -5.47 -9.02 -6.52
N ASP A 42 -4.32 -9.28 -5.92
CA ASP A 42 -4.08 -10.42 -5.02
C ASP A 42 -2.99 -10.14 -3.97
N LYS A 43 -2.69 -11.15 -3.14
CA LYS A 43 -1.63 -11.06 -2.12
C LYS A 43 -0.26 -10.80 -2.73
N ASN A 44 0.06 -11.38 -3.89
CA ASN A 44 1.36 -11.17 -4.53
C ASN A 44 1.51 -9.72 -4.97
N ASP A 45 0.45 -9.11 -5.52
CA ASP A 45 0.45 -7.70 -5.88
C ASP A 45 0.64 -6.79 -4.65
N ALA A 46 -0.03 -7.11 -3.53
CA ALA A 46 0.11 -6.36 -2.29
C ALA A 46 1.55 -6.44 -1.72
N VAL A 47 2.19 -7.61 -1.81
CA VAL A 47 3.59 -7.82 -1.42
C VAL A 47 4.52 -6.97 -2.31
N LEU A 48 4.28 -6.94 -3.63
CA LEU A 48 5.07 -6.14 -4.57
C LEU A 48 4.97 -4.64 -4.27
N VAL A 49 3.76 -4.13 -4.02
CA VAL A 49 3.55 -2.73 -3.61
C VAL A 49 4.25 -2.44 -2.28
N CYS A 50 4.11 -3.31 -1.29
CA CYS A 50 4.76 -3.14 0.02
C CYS A 50 6.29 -3.07 -0.10
N ASN A 51 6.90 -4.01 -0.84
CA ASN A 51 8.35 -4.03 -1.04
C ASN A 51 8.84 -2.79 -1.77
N CYS A 52 8.13 -2.38 -2.83
CA CYS A 52 8.45 -1.15 -3.55
C CYS A 52 8.48 0.08 -2.63
N LEU A 53 7.44 0.27 -1.81
CA LEU A 53 7.38 1.39 -0.86
C LEU A 53 8.48 1.30 0.20
N LYS A 54 8.74 0.11 0.72
CA LYS A 54 9.80 -0.14 1.71
C LYS A 54 11.17 0.25 1.16
N GLU A 55 11.49 -0.17 -0.06
CA GLU A 55 12.78 0.12 -0.71
C GLU A 55 12.95 1.60 -1.04
N LYS A 56 11.89 2.29 -1.46
CA LYS A 56 12.00 3.66 -2.00
C LYS A 56 11.80 4.75 -0.97
N LEU A 57 11.12 4.44 0.13
CA LEU A 57 10.98 5.38 1.24
C LEU A 57 12.13 5.27 2.25
N VAL A 58 13.02 4.27 2.12
CA VAL A 58 14.11 3.98 3.08
C VAL A 58 15.03 5.17 3.38
N ASP A 59 15.21 6.06 2.41
CA ASP A 59 16.10 7.22 2.49
C ASP A 59 15.39 8.49 2.93
N LEU A 60 14.08 8.43 3.13
CA LEU A 60 13.27 9.56 3.57
C LEU A 60 13.01 9.47 5.08
N GLN A 61 12.96 10.63 5.73
CA GLN A 61 12.38 10.75 7.06
C GLN A 61 10.86 10.91 6.90
N TYR A 62 10.11 9.89 7.28
CA TYR A 62 8.65 9.87 7.20
C TYR A 62 8.07 9.13 8.41
N GLN A 63 6.75 9.21 8.58
CA GLN A 63 6.02 8.56 9.65
C GLN A 63 5.29 7.31 9.11
N PRO A 64 5.73 6.08 9.47
CA PRO A 64 5.09 4.84 9.01
C PRO A 64 3.57 4.76 9.26
N SER A 65 3.10 5.34 10.37
CA SER A 65 1.69 5.40 10.73
C SER A 65 0.86 6.24 9.74
N LEU A 66 1.44 7.31 9.18
CA LEU A 66 0.76 8.15 8.20
C LEU A 66 0.55 7.40 6.89
N ILE A 67 1.50 6.56 6.47
CA ILE A 67 1.31 5.67 5.31
C ILE A 67 0.11 4.74 5.52
N ALA A 68 0.02 4.09 6.68
CA ALA A 68 -1.10 3.20 6.99
C ALA A 68 -2.44 3.95 6.97
N SER A 69 -2.46 5.20 7.44
CA SER A 69 -3.67 6.03 7.48
C SER A 69 -4.17 6.51 6.12
N LEU A 70 -3.35 6.45 5.06
CA LEU A 70 -3.74 6.91 3.71
C LEU A 70 -4.95 6.15 3.20
N SER A 71 -5.03 4.85 3.46
CA SER A 71 -6.15 4.01 3.03
C SER A 71 -7.48 4.51 3.59
N ASP A 72 -7.52 4.83 4.89
CA ASP A 72 -8.72 5.40 5.53
C ASP A 72 -9.02 6.81 5.04
N LYS A 73 -8.01 7.69 5.03
CA LYS A 73 -8.20 9.10 4.66
C LYS A 73 -8.56 9.31 3.20
N CYS A 74 -8.15 8.41 2.32
CA CYS A 74 -8.47 8.45 0.89
C CYS A 74 -9.64 7.55 0.50
N SER A 75 -10.34 6.95 1.47
CA SER A 75 -11.49 6.06 1.27
C SER A 75 -11.19 4.90 0.31
N VAL A 76 -10.05 4.23 0.54
CA VAL A 76 -9.57 3.11 -0.25
C VAL A 76 -9.71 1.81 0.53
N SER A 77 -10.29 0.81 -0.14
CA SER A 77 -10.53 -0.54 0.36
C SER A 77 -9.25 -1.29 0.75
N PHE A 78 -8.19 -1.10 -0.04
CA PHE A 78 -6.87 -1.65 0.24
C PHE A 78 -6.22 -0.94 1.44
N LYS A 79 -5.96 -1.69 2.52
CA LYS A 79 -5.19 -1.21 3.68
C LYS A 79 -3.70 -1.41 3.44
N LEU A 80 -2.98 -0.30 3.30
CA LEU A 80 -1.53 -0.31 3.38
C LEU A 80 -1.13 -0.60 4.84
N PRO A 81 -0.20 -1.53 5.10
CA PRO A 81 0.38 -1.65 6.43
C PRO A 81 1.19 -0.39 6.75
N ALA A 82 1.59 -0.24 8.02
CA ALA A 82 2.68 0.67 8.34
C ALA A 82 3.95 0.21 7.61
N ILE A 83 4.47 1.04 6.72
CA ILE A 83 5.70 0.74 5.96
C ILE A 83 6.86 1.38 6.70
N SER A 84 7.88 0.60 7.00
CA SER A 84 9.12 0.98 7.65
C SER A 84 10.23 0.05 7.17
N LYS A 85 11.49 0.34 7.54
CA LYS A 85 12.61 -0.57 7.24
C LYS A 85 12.42 -1.97 7.84
N ALA A 86 11.71 -2.07 8.97
CA ALA A 86 11.43 -3.33 9.65
C ALA A 86 10.16 -4.04 9.17
N THR A 87 9.37 -3.44 8.28
CA THR A 87 8.10 -4.04 7.84
C THR A 87 8.36 -5.34 7.08
N ASP A 88 7.68 -6.41 7.52
CA ASP A 88 7.66 -7.71 6.87
C ASP A 88 6.53 -7.77 5.84
N CYS A 89 6.87 -7.50 4.57
CA CYS A 89 5.91 -7.45 3.49
C CYS A 89 5.27 -8.81 3.17
N SER A 90 5.85 -9.93 3.58
CA SER A 90 5.27 -11.28 3.34
C SER A 90 3.98 -11.52 4.13
N LYS A 91 3.79 -10.76 5.21
CA LYS A 91 2.63 -10.80 6.11
C LYS A 91 1.52 -9.84 5.71
N VAL A 92 1.67 -9.09 4.63
CA VAL A 92 0.59 -8.25 4.12
C VAL A 92 -0.56 -9.16 3.71
N ASN A 93 -1.72 -8.90 4.30
CA ASN A 93 -2.96 -9.56 3.97
C ASN A 93 -4.01 -8.49 3.68
N PRO A 94 -4.31 -8.19 2.41
CA PRO A 94 -5.28 -7.16 2.09
C PRO A 94 -6.64 -7.54 2.70
N PRO A 95 -7.37 -6.61 3.33
CA PRO A 95 -8.61 -6.93 4.05
C PRO A 95 -9.73 -7.46 3.16
N TYR A 96 -9.59 -7.33 1.83
CA TYR A 96 -10.53 -7.89 0.87
C TYR A 96 -10.19 -9.32 0.42
N PHE A 97 -9.06 -9.89 0.86
CA PHE A 97 -8.60 -11.22 0.42
C PHE A 97 -8.94 -12.37 1.36
N MET A 98 -9.59 -12.12 2.51
CA MET A 98 -10.00 -13.18 3.44
C MET A 98 -11.19 -14.05 2.95
N MET A 99 -11.43 -14.18 1.65
CA MET A 99 -12.38 -15.18 1.11
C MET A 99 -11.85 -15.85 -0.16
N SER A 100 -10.73 -16.58 -0.06
CA SER A 100 -10.54 -17.77 -0.91
C SER A 100 -9.62 -18.80 -0.26
N THR A 101 -9.96 -19.27 0.95
CA THR A 101 -9.61 -20.64 1.32
C THR A 101 -10.68 -21.57 0.75
N ASN A 102 -10.60 -21.81 -0.56
CA ASN A 102 -11.06 -23.05 -1.17
C ASN A 102 -9.95 -23.56 -2.10
N LYS A 103 -8.79 -23.84 -1.52
CA LYS A 103 -7.84 -24.77 -2.12
C LYS A 103 -8.07 -26.13 -1.46
N ALA A 104 -8.77 -26.98 -2.20
CA ALA A 104 -8.92 -28.44 -2.05
C ALA A 104 -9.82 -28.98 -0.91
N ILE A 105 -11.05 -29.35 -1.29
CA ILE A 105 -11.69 -30.58 -0.81
C ILE A 105 -12.15 -31.36 -2.05
N LEU A 106 -11.43 -32.48 -2.33
CA LEU A 106 -11.79 -33.67 -3.12
C LEU A 106 -12.08 -33.44 -4.61
N ARG A 107 -11.21 -33.79 -5.58
CA ARG A 107 -10.82 -35.16 -5.99
C ARG A 107 -11.85 -36.21 -5.57
N ASN A 108 -12.90 -36.36 -6.36
CA ASN A 108 -13.29 -37.64 -6.96
C ASN A 108 -14.12 -37.39 -8.22
#